data_AF-A0A3M2SU10-F1
#
_entry.id   AF-A0A3M2SU10-F1
#
_cell.length_a   1.000
_cell.length_b   1.000
_cell.length_c   1.000
_cell.angle_alpha   90.00
_cell.angle_beta   90.00
_cell.angle_gamma   90.00
#
_symmetry.space_group_name_H-M   'P 1'
#
loop_
_entity.id
_entity.type
_entity.pdbx_description
1 polymer ?
#
loop_
_entity_poly.entity_id
_entity_poly.type
_entity_poly.pdbx_seq_one_letter_code
_entity_poly.pdbx_strand_id
1 'polypeptide(L)'
;MESQSLPDNPGDQEAKGDSGYETSTESHLSEPEETNLDDPSYDEFGSETESNTDCDSDASSVTNDGYLEGDEETCTILWRHVEFYIIRNPLPDSRNILAAIVTLLHTKGEDRKPRIKRFVIEHEDNSIFDLLSQLLSLAINDDIFVATIKDEADIYTVPIPSHRRGIQMKVKKEKLDIPIFREPQRTAEGYRTSDFQPLKSRTWSRIIKRIGIRAGQAQNLTQKVLRRGAINAINNRAPSSVRDQVADHESNAVKYYLNEIVDFDTAAAFHKRPSNEAVQRELRSATLLADSTAPIGLTDAQSQKIAKDPEVRRLRKTCRELTSKIHGMGYRAIKGAAGTEIGEQKRRANAELSSMLTSLRDKAKERNRKRHFRNTDTAIFNQQYEKMADPKGSECQSQLPLHYQIPERAELVRLLCYSAITKMAEEAHHRRLAYIRLMVRWQTRKESPRRGKQAVTTMQHLPTPEPPRAKIIPEKCEPLQCPFCLSDTRLPPLDREKRKSKTNKLWNHVENIHRQELAAFDTGNRRCGICGMRSVDFVPSNVPEFKNHTQTVHGIRLRP
;
A
#
# COMPACT_ATOMS: atom_id res chain seq x y z
N MET A 1 86.40 -14.51 10.31
CA MET A 1 85.03 -14.44 9.75
C MET A 1 84.16 -13.55 10.65
N GLU A 2 84.45 -12.25 10.83
CA GLU A 2 84.81 -11.22 9.82
C GLU A 2 83.79 -11.12 8.69
N SER A 3 83.41 -9.93 8.19
CA SER A 3 83.60 -8.54 8.68
C SER A 3 82.61 -7.63 7.94
N GLN A 4 82.45 -6.39 8.40
CA GLN A 4 81.58 -5.37 7.77
C GLN A 4 82.07 -4.97 6.36
N SER A 5 81.15 -4.59 5.45
CA SER A 5 81.39 -3.54 4.43
C SER A 5 80.08 -3.01 3.80
N LEU A 6 79.77 -1.74 4.06
CA LEU A 6 79.37 -0.78 3.01
C LEU A 6 80.69 -0.21 2.42
N PRO A 7 80.77 0.44 1.24
CA PRO A 7 79.76 1.26 0.57
C PRO A 7 79.49 0.74 -0.88
N ASP A 8 79.08 1.49 -1.93
CA ASP A 8 78.92 2.94 -2.14
C ASP A 8 77.87 3.27 -3.24
N ASN A 9 77.57 4.56 -3.42
CA ASN A 9 76.70 5.09 -4.49
C ASN A 9 77.09 6.54 -4.86
N PRO A 10 77.56 6.82 -6.09
CA PRO A 10 77.48 8.15 -6.72
C PRO A 10 76.37 8.15 -7.79
N GLY A 11 75.50 9.17 -7.91
CA GLY A 11 75.81 10.61 -8.00
C GLY A 11 75.85 10.99 -9.49
N ASP A 12 75.22 12.03 -10.03
CA ASP A 12 74.42 13.14 -9.48
C ASP A 12 73.37 13.55 -10.55
N GLN A 13 72.14 13.96 -10.23
CA GLN A 13 71.69 15.28 -9.73
C GLN A 13 72.11 16.49 -10.59
N GLU A 14 71.13 17.12 -11.26
CA GLU A 14 70.72 18.53 -11.12
C GLU A 14 69.46 18.79 -11.98
N ALA A 15 68.61 19.81 -11.78
CA ALA A 15 68.01 20.39 -10.57
C ALA A 15 66.90 21.41 -10.97
N LYS A 16 65.94 21.66 -10.05
CA LYS A 16 64.94 22.78 -10.03
C LYS A 16 63.79 22.72 -11.07
N GLY A 17 62.57 23.13 -10.73
CA GLY A 17 62.09 23.58 -9.41
C GLY A 17 60.58 23.86 -9.32
N ASP A 18 60.12 23.81 -8.06
CA ASP A 18 59.06 24.58 -7.38
C ASP A 18 58.05 25.43 -8.19
N SER A 19 56.75 25.24 -7.92
CA SER A 19 55.90 26.22 -7.18
C SER A 19 54.40 25.92 -7.30
N GLY A 20 53.64 26.36 -6.30
CA GLY A 20 52.30 25.88 -5.99
C GLY A 20 51.12 26.44 -6.80
N TYR A 21 49.92 26.03 -6.38
CA TYR A 21 48.68 26.74 -6.67
C TYR A 21 47.72 26.65 -5.49
N GLU A 22 47.23 27.81 -5.07
CA GLU A 22 46.24 27.95 -4.00
C GLU A 22 44.80 27.68 -4.49
N THR A 23 43.90 27.61 -3.51
CA THR A 23 42.45 27.46 -3.65
C THR A 23 41.76 28.38 -4.66
N SER A 24 40.72 27.85 -5.30
CA SER A 24 39.50 28.62 -5.57
C SER A 24 38.25 27.76 -5.40
N THR A 25 37.40 28.18 -4.46
CA THR A 25 36.06 27.62 -4.22
C THR A 25 35.11 28.02 -5.33
N GLU A 26 34.37 27.08 -5.91
CA GLU A 26 33.08 27.42 -6.50
C GLU A 26 32.04 26.31 -6.32
N SER A 27 30.83 26.73 -5.94
CA SER A 27 29.74 25.84 -5.54
C SER A 27 28.69 25.74 -6.63
N HIS A 28 28.45 24.54 -7.15
CA HIS A 28 27.26 24.29 -7.97
C HIS A 28 26.30 23.31 -7.28
N LEU A 29 25.21 23.88 -6.78
CA LEU A 29 24.00 23.16 -6.42
C LEU A 29 23.21 22.87 -7.71
N SER A 30 22.81 21.62 -7.91
CA SER A 30 21.82 21.25 -8.92
C SER A 30 20.45 21.09 -8.25
N GLU A 31 19.51 21.96 -8.57
CA GLU A 31 18.10 21.79 -8.20
C GLU A 31 17.43 20.75 -9.12
N PRO A 32 16.39 20.03 -8.65
CA PRO A 32 15.61 19.14 -9.50
C PRO A 32 14.51 19.92 -10.23
N GLU A 33 14.52 19.90 -11.56
CA GLU A 33 13.47 20.53 -12.38
C GLU A 33 12.09 19.88 -12.18
N GLU A 34 11.08 20.72 -11.91
CA GLU A 34 9.68 20.37 -12.09
C GLU A 34 9.23 20.79 -13.50
N THR A 35 8.80 19.84 -14.33
CA THR A 35 8.12 20.14 -15.61
C THR A 35 6.66 19.74 -15.54
N ASN A 36 5.82 20.71 -15.19
CA ASN A 36 4.49 20.82 -15.78
C ASN A 36 4.64 21.67 -17.04
N LEU A 37 3.89 21.39 -18.10
CA LEU A 37 3.28 22.40 -18.98
C LEU A 37 2.27 21.72 -19.92
N ASP A 38 1.26 22.50 -20.31
CA ASP A 38 0.08 22.05 -21.06
C ASP A 38 0.28 22.14 -22.59
N ASP A 39 -0.67 21.53 -23.31
CA ASP A 39 -0.87 21.56 -24.78
C ASP A 39 -1.30 22.97 -25.26
N PRO A 40 -1.04 23.39 -26.52
CA PRO A 40 -2.04 23.15 -27.58
C PRO A 40 -1.53 22.99 -29.05
N SER A 41 -2.21 22.10 -29.79
CA SER A 41 -2.62 22.17 -31.22
C SER A 41 -1.67 22.69 -32.34
N TYR A 42 -1.57 21.93 -33.44
CA TYR A 42 -1.83 22.43 -34.82
C TYR A 42 -2.01 21.25 -35.80
N ASP A 43 -2.97 21.36 -36.71
CA ASP A 43 -3.13 20.48 -37.89
C ASP A 43 -2.12 20.84 -39.00
N GLU A 44 -1.77 19.90 -39.90
CA GLU A 44 -2.05 19.98 -41.36
C GLU A 44 -1.54 18.72 -42.11
N PHE A 45 -2.04 18.53 -43.34
CA PHE A 45 -1.94 17.35 -44.21
C PHE A 45 -0.54 17.00 -44.75
N GLY A 46 -0.37 15.72 -45.12
CA GLY A 46 0.77 15.24 -45.91
C GLY A 46 0.64 13.76 -46.29
N SER A 47 -0.15 13.45 -47.31
CA SER A 47 -0.35 12.09 -47.84
C SER A 47 0.61 11.77 -48.97
N GLU A 48 1.35 10.65 -48.88
CA GLU A 48 1.68 9.84 -50.06
C GLU A 48 1.58 8.35 -49.71
N THR A 49 0.96 7.60 -50.62
CA THR A 49 0.72 6.15 -50.56
C THR A 49 1.78 5.42 -51.37
N GLU A 50 2.41 4.38 -50.81
CA GLU A 50 2.79 3.21 -51.61
C GLU A 50 2.53 1.91 -50.83
N SER A 51 1.97 0.94 -51.55
CA SER A 51 1.51 -0.35 -51.04
C SER A 51 2.59 -1.42 -51.12
N ASN A 52 2.67 -2.29 -50.12
CA ASN A 52 3.00 -3.71 -50.33
C ASN A 52 2.36 -4.56 -49.23
N THR A 53 1.31 -5.29 -49.59
CA THR A 53 0.79 -6.42 -48.82
C THR A 53 1.79 -7.57 -48.83
N ASP A 54 1.96 -8.26 -47.69
CA ASP A 54 1.63 -9.68 -47.63
C ASP A 54 1.57 -10.27 -46.20
N CYS A 55 0.57 -11.14 -46.02
CA CYS A 55 0.41 -12.16 -44.99
C CYS A 55 0.66 -11.83 -43.50
N ASP A 56 -0.08 -10.86 -42.94
CA ASP A 56 -0.33 -10.87 -41.48
C ASP A 56 -1.24 -12.05 -41.12
N SER A 57 -0.80 -12.88 -40.16
CA SER A 57 -1.52 -14.06 -39.71
C SER A 57 -2.65 -13.66 -38.76
N ASP A 58 -3.88 -13.65 -39.26
CA ASP A 58 -5.10 -13.21 -38.58
C ASP A 58 -5.59 -14.20 -37.49
N ALA A 59 -4.77 -14.36 -36.45
CA ALA A 59 -5.07 -15.14 -35.25
C ALA A 59 -5.51 -14.25 -34.05
N SER A 60 -5.56 -12.93 -34.23
CA SER A 60 -5.94 -11.96 -33.19
C SER A 60 -7.45 -11.66 -33.15
N SER A 61 -8.17 -11.86 -34.27
CA SER A 61 -9.60 -11.57 -34.40
C SER A 61 -10.52 -12.56 -33.67
N VAL A 62 -10.06 -13.78 -33.40
CA VAL A 62 -10.88 -14.91 -32.90
C VAL A 62 -11.30 -14.75 -31.42
N THR A 63 -10.76 -13.78 -30.67
CA THR A 63 -11.08 -13.60 -29.24
C THR A 63 -11.86 -12.33 -28.89
N ASN A 64 -12.36 -11.56 -29.87
CA ASN A 64 -13.22 -10.40 -29.59
C ASN A 64 -14.71 -10.75 -29.73
N ASP A 65 -15.23 -11.55 -28.80
CA ASP A 65 -16.64 -11.93 -28.70
C ASP A 65 -17.48 -10.94 -27.87
N GLY A 66 -16.94 -9.76 -27.56
CA GLY A 66 -17.54 -8.75 -26.68
C GLY A 66 -17.56 -9.14 -25.19
N TYR A 67 -17.10 -10.33 -24.78
CA TYR A 67 -17.08 -10.71 -23.36
C TYR A 67 -16.11 -9.85 -22.54
N LEU A 68 -15.04 -9.35 -23.17
CA LEU A 68 -14.07 -8.44 -22.56
C LEU A 68 -14.46 -6.96 -22.69
N GLU A 69 -15.44 -6.62 -23.53
CA GLU A 69 -15.94 -5.26 -23.72
C GLU A 69 -16.85 -4.87 -22.55
N GLY A 70 -16.22 -4.30 -21.52
CA GLY A 70 -16.89 -3.64 -20.40
C GLY A 70 -17.07 -2.15 -20.64
N ASP A 71 -17.45 -1.44 -19.58
CA ASP A 71 -17.50 0.03 -19.61
C ASP A 71 -16.09 0.63 -19.75
N GLU A 72 -15.80 1.14 -20.95
CA GLU A 72 -14.52 1.76 -21.33
C GLU A 72 -14.12 2.92 -20.41
N GLU A 73 -15.09 3.60 -19.77
CA GLU A 73 -14.87 4.79 -18.94
C GLU A 73 -14.02 4.51 -17.68
N THR A 74 -13.83 3.25 -17.29
CA THR A 74 -13.16 2.88 -16.03
C THR A 74 -11.63 2.70 -16.12
N CYS A 75 -11.07 2.44 -17.31
CA CYS A 75 -9.65 2.16 -17.58
C CYS A 75 -8.95 1.29 -16.49
N THR A 76 -9.56 0.16 -16.10
CA THR A 76 -9.09 -0.64 -14.95
C THR A 76 -9.25 -2.15 -15.10
N ILE A 77 -8.73 -2.91 -14.12
CA ILE A 77 -8.93 -4.36 -14.07
C ILE A 77 -10.24 -4.70 -13.34
N LEU A 78 -11.15 -5.32 -14.09
CA LEU A 78 -12.48 -5.77 -13.67
C LEU A 78 -12.48 -7.29 -13.45
N TRP A 79 -13.48 -7.85 -12.76
CA TRP A 79 -13.58 -9.30 -12.59
C TRP A 79 -13.78 -10.06 -13.91
N ARG A 80 -14.39 -9.44 -14.94
CA ARG A 80 -14.42 -10.04 -16.30
C ARG A 80 -13.03 -10.28 -16.92
N HIS A 81 -12.01 -9.56 -16.46
CA HIS A 81 -10.63 -9.70 -16.95
C HIS A 81 -9.82 -10.79 -16.24
N VAL A 82 -10.41 -11.53 -15.30
CA VAL A 82 -9.73 -12.59 -14.54
C VAL A 82 -10.51 -13.90 -14.59
N GLU A 83 -9.90 -14.92 -15.18
CA GLU A 83 -10.47 -16.25 -15.36
C GLU A 83 -9.79 -17.25 -14.42
N PHE A 84 -10.52 -17.85 -13.49
CA PHE A 84 -9.99 -18.88 -12.59
C PHE A 84 -10.23 -20.29 -13.16
N TYR A 85 -9.19 -21.13 -13.11
CA TYR A 85 -9.20 -22.49 -13.62
C TYR A 85 -8.74 -23.48 -12.55
N ILE A 86 -9.50 -24.57 -12.40
CA ILE A 86 -9.12 -25.72 -11.58
C ILE A 86 -8.73 -26.84 -12.55
N ILE A 87 -7.45 -27.22 -12.52
CA ILE A 87 -6.81 -28.15 -13.46
C ILE A 87 -6.48 -29.45 -12.73
N ARG A 88 -6.78 -30.61 -13.33
CA ARG A 88 -6.40 -31.91 -12.76
C ARG A 88 -4.88 -31.99 -12.74
N ASN A 89 -4.32 -32.35 -11.59
CA ASN A 89 -2.89 -32.61 -11.47
C ASN A 89 -2.47 -33.74 -12.43
N PRO A 90 -1.37 -33.60 -13.19
CA PRO A 90 -0.84 -34.71 -13.97
C PRO A 90 -0.31 -35.86 -13.09
N LEU A 91 0.03 -35.60 -11.82
CA LEU A 91 0.45 -36.62 -10.87
C LEU A 91 -0.79 -37.35 -10.29
N PRO A 92 -0.77 -38.69 -10.21
CA PRO A 92 -1.81 -39.46 -9.52
C PRO A 92 -2.01 -39.03 -8.07
N ASP A 93 -3.24 -39.19 -7.58
CA ASP A 93 -3.69 -38.93 -6.20
C ASP A 93 -3.34 -37.54 -5.62
N SER A 94 -2.95 -36.61 -6.50
CA SER A 94 -2.52 -35.26 -6.14
C SER A 94 -3.66 -34.25 -6.30
N ARG A 95 -3.72 -33.26 -5.40
CA ARG A 95 -4.72 -32.19 -5.43
C ARG A 95 -4.69 -31.42 -6.76
N ASN A 96 -5.86 -30.95 -7.18
CA ASN A 96 -6.02 -30.09 -8.35
C ASN A 96 -5.18 -28.81 -8.19
N ILE A 97 -4.74 -28.29 -9.33
CA ILE A 97 -3.98 -27.05 -9.44
C ILE A 97 -4.97 -25.92 -9.72
N LEU A 98 -4.96 -24.88 -8.88
CA LEU A 98 -5.61 -23.61 -9.21
C LEU A 98 -4.64 -22.76 -10.04
N ALA A 99 -5.15 -22.13 -11.08
CA ALA A 99 -4.47 -21.08 -11.84
C ALA A 99 -5.47 -19.96 -12.17
N ALA A 100 -4.96 -18.75 -12.43
CA ALA A 100 -5.75 -17.67 -13.01
C ALA A 100 -5.13 -17.17 -14.32
N ILE A 101 -5.96 -16.78 -15.28
CA ILE A 101 -5.52 -15.99 -16.43
C ILE A 101 -5.98 -14.55 -16.19
N VAL A 102 -5.01 -13.64 -16.13
CA VAL A 102 -5.25 -12.20 -15.98
C VAL A 102 -5.05 -11.53 -17.33
N THR A 103 -6.11 -10.93 -17.86
CA THR A 103 -6.11 -10.18 -19.10
C THR A 103 -5.92 -8.69 -18.79
N LEU A 104 -4.91 -8.06 -19.39
CA LEU A 104 -4.71 -6.62 -19.38
C LEU A 104 -5.14 -6.06 -20.74
N LEU A 105 -6.22 -5.27 -20.72
CA LEU A 105 -6.66 -4.45 -21.84
C LEU A 105 -5.94 -3.09 -21.76
N HIS A 106 -6.19 -2.37 -20.66
CA HIS A 106 -5.72 -1.01 -20.47
C HIS A 106 -4.23 -0.89 -20.21
N THR A 107 -3.46 -0.62 -21.27
CA THR A 107 -2.01 -0.41 -21.23
C THR A 107 -1.59 0.90 -21.92
N LYS A 108 -0.30 1.26 -21.83
CA LYS A 108 0.14 2.62 -22.18
C LYS A 108 0.22 2.78 -23.69
N GLY A 109 -0.71 3.56 -24.26
CA GLY A 109 -0.79 3.78 -25.70
C GLY A 109 -1.65 2.74 -26.41
N GLU A 110 -2.54 2.06 -25.67
CA GLU A 110 -3.57 1.17 -26.24
C GLU A 110 -4.36 1.86 -27.37
N ASP A 111 -4.72 3.13 -27.19
CA ASP A 111 -5.43 3.98 -28.17
C ASP A 111 -4.78 4.03 -29.56
N ARG A 112 -3.46 3.76 -29.63
CA ARG A 112 -2.67 3.77 -30.86
C ARG A 112 -2.31 2.37 -31.34
N LYS A 113 -2.18 1.40 -30.43
CA LYS A 113 -1.72 0.02 -30.68
C LYS A 113 -2.37 -0.94 -29.67
N PRO A 114 -3.64 -1.33 -29.86
CA PRO A 114 -4.33 -2.24 -28.94
C PRO A 114 -3.60 -3.59 -28.92
N ARG A 115 -3.11 -3.99 -27.74
CA ARG A 115 -2.35 -5.24 -27.52
C ARG A 115 -2.78 -5.90 -26.22
N ILE A 116 -3.81 -6.73 -26.31
CA ILE A 116 -4.29 -7.56 -25.21
C ILE A 116 -3.15 -8.46 -24.69
N LYS A 117 -2.93 -8.46 -23.37
CA LYS A 117 -1.88 -9.29 -22.73
C LYS A 117 -2.52 -10.21 -21.70
N ARG A 118 -2.26 -11.50 -21.83
CA ARG A 118 -2.79 -12.53 -20.91
C ARG A 118 -1.63 -13.14 -20.14
N PHE A 119 -1.69 -13.05 -18.82
CA PHE A 119 -0.70 -13.65 -17.91
C PHE A 119 -1.32 -14.83 -17.19
N VAL A 120 -0.69 -16.00 -17.27
CA VAL A 120 -1.01 -17.13 -16.41
C VAL A 120 -0.37 -16.88 -15.05
N ILE A 121 -1.18 -16.88 -14.01
CA ILE A 121 -0.79 -16.66 -12.61
C ILE A 121 -1.03 -17.97 -11.86
N GLU A 122 0.07 -18.55 -11.38
CA GLU A 122 0.07 -19.75 -10.54
C GLU A 122 0.35 -19.37 -9.07
N HIS A 123 0.33 -20.36 -8.18
CA HIS A 123 0.72 -20.13 -6.80
C HIS A 123 2.23 -20.02 -6.64
N GLU A 124 2.67 -18.97 -5.96
CA GLU A 124 4.05 -18.83 -5.46
C GLU A 124 4.17 -19.52 -4.09
N ASP A 125 5.34 -20.06 -3.77
CA ASP A 125 5.61 -20.72 -2.50
C ASP A 125 5.80 -19.70 -1.38
N ASN A 126 6.39 -18.55 -1.70
CA ASN A 126 6.40 -17.42 -0.78
C ASN A 126 5.03 -16.72 -0.75
N SER A 127 4.25 -16.96 0.29
CA SER A 127 2.89 -16.39 0.47
C SER A 127 2.82 -14.85 0.45
N ILE A 128 3.93 -14.12 0.62
CA ILE A 128 3.96 -12.65 0.43
C ILE A 128 3.80 -12.27 -1.05
N PHE A 129 4.29 -13.13 -1.95
CA PHE A 129 4.29 -12.94 -3.40
C PHE A 129 3.26 -13.81 -4.14
N ASP A 130 2.51 -14.67 -3.42
CA ASP A 130 1.39 -15.49 -3.94
C ASP A 130 0.19 -14.61 -4.35
N LEU A 131 0.32 -14.02 -5.55
CA LEU A 131 -0.71 -13.19 -6.19
C LEU A 131 -2.00 -13.97 -6.42
N LEU A 132 -1.93 -15.27 -6.73
CA LEU A 132 -3.11 -16.10 -6.96
C LEU A 132 -3.94 -16.24 -5.68
N SER A 133 -3.31 -16.53 -4.54
CA SER A 133 -4.00 -16.52 -3.24
C SER A 133 -4.60 -15.16 -2.89
N GLN A 134 -3.93 -14.05 -3.24
CA GLN A 134 -4.44 -12.69 -3.01
C GLN A 134 -5.65 -12.36 -3.89
N LEU A 135 -5.61 -12.70 -5.18
CA LEU A 135 -6.72 -12.54 -6.12
C LEU A 135 -7.91 -13.43 -5.74
N LEU A 136 -7.68 -14.70 -5.39
CA LEU A 136 -8.73 -15.61 -4.92
C LEU A 136 -9.40 -15.08 -3.65
N SER A 137 -8.62 -14.55 -2.70
CA SER A 137 -9.17 -13.98 -1.46
C SER A 137 -10.06 -12.77 -1.71
N LEU A 138 -9.73 -11.94 -2.72
CA LEU A 138 -10.57 -10.83 -3.17
C LEU A 138 -11.84 -11.35 -3.87
N ALA A 139 -11.71 -12.36 -4.73
CA ALA A 139 -12.82 -12.97 -5.46
C ALA A 139 -13.86 -13.63 -4.54
N ILE A 140 -13.40 -14.32 -3.48
CA ILE A 140 -14.25 -14.90 -2.44
C ILE A 140 -14.93 -13.80 -1.62
N ASN A 141 -14.18 -12.76 -1.20
CA ASN A 141 -14.75 -11.64 -0.44
C ASN A 141 -15.82 -10.85 -1.22
N ASP A 142 -15.63 -10.68 -2.53
CA ASP A 142 -16.60 -10.03 -3.42
C ASP A 142 -17.76 -10.96 -3.82
N ASP A 143 -17.73 -12.24 -3.43
CA ASP A 143 -18.74 -13.26 -3.74
C ASP A 143 -19.01 -13.34 -5.26
N ILE A 144 -17.94 -13.48 -6.05
CA ILE A 144 -18.02 -13.39 -7.52
C ILE A 144 -18.39 -14.70 -8.20
N PHE A 145 -18.17 -15.85 -7.57
CA PHE A 145 -18.28 -17.15 -8.24
C PHE A 145 -19.73 -17.66 -8.29
N VAL A 146 -20.17 -18.13 -9.46
CA VAL A 146 -21.47 -18.81 -9.63
C VAL A 146 -21.52 -20.13 -8.85
N ALA A 147 -20.37 -20.80 -8.71
CA ALA A 147 -20.24 -22.04 -7.95
C ALA A 147 -20.31 -21.77 -6.44
N THR A 148 -21.12 -22.57 -5.73
CA THR A 148 -21.18 -22.54 -4.26
C THR A 148 -19.92 -23.17 -3.67
N ILE A 149 -19.01 -22.34 -3.16
CA ILE A 149 -17.83 -22.77 -2.40
C ILE A 149 -18.25 -22.86 -0.92
N LYS A 150 -18.12 -24.05 -0.31
CA LYS A 150 -18.43 -24.22 1.13
C LYS A 150 -17.17 -24.02 1.98
N ASP A 151 -16.05 -24.53 1.48
CA ASP A 151 -14.72 -24.37 2.05
C ASP A 151 -13.71 -24.08 0.91
N GLU A 152 -12.71 -23.23 1.13
CA GLU A 152 -11.72 -22.90 0.10
C GLU A 152 -10.86 -24.10 -0.33
N ALA A 153 -10.81 -25.17 0.48
CA ALA A 153 -10.21 -26.45 0.13
C ALA A 153 -10.94 -27.17 -1.00
N ASP A 154 -12.26 -26.95 -1.17
CA ASP A 154 -13.09 -27.58 -2.22
C ASP A 154 -12.51 -27.29 -3.62
N ILE A 155 -11.91 -26.11 -3.80
CA ILE A 155 -11.26 -25.66 -5.04
C ILE A 155 -10.14 -26.62 -5.46
N TYR A 156 -9.42 -27.21 -4.50
CA TYR A 156 -8.27 -28.08 -4.75
C TYR A 156 -8.64 -29.58 -4.76
N THR A 157 -9.87 -29.93 -4.36
CA THR A 157 -10.32 -31.33 -4.20
C THR A 157 -11.55 -31.70 -5.04
N VAL A 158 -12.21 -30.72 -5.68
CA VAL A 158 -13.41 -30.95 -6.51
C VAL A 158 -13.16 -32.03 -7.59
N PRO A 159 -14.04 -33.04 -7.72
CA PRO A 159 -13.86 -34.10 -8.71
C PRO A 159 -14.06 -33.55 -10.13
N ILE A 160 -12.97 -33.46 -10.89
CA ILE A 160 -13.01 -33.12 -12.32
C ILE A 160 -13.42 -34.38 -13.10
N PRO A 161 -14.46 -34.34 -13.97
CA PRO A 161 -14.87 -35.49 -14.78
C PRO A 161 -13.73 -36.06 -15.62
N SER A 162 -13.62 -37.38 -15.74
CA SER A 162 -12.48 -38.09 -16.38
C SER A 162 -12.10 -37.52 -17.75
N HIS A 163 -13.09 -37.26 -18.59
CA HIS A 163 -12.98 -36.69 -19.94
C HIS A 163 -12.53 -35.20 -20.00
N ARG A 164 -12.40 -34.51 -18.87
CA ARG A 164 -11.89 -33.13 -18.79
C ARG A 164 -10.52 -33.08 -18.11
N ARG A 165 -9.68 -32.14 -18.58
CA ARG A 165 -8.41 -31.77 -17.94
C ARG A 165 -8.58 -30.71 -16.85
N GLY A 166 -9.67 -29.96 -16.87
CA GLY A 166 -9.96 -28.91 -15.88
C GLY A 166 -11.37 -28.35 -16.02
N ILE A 167 -11.71 -27.41 -15.14
CA ILE A 167 -12.95 -26.64 -15.13
C ILE A 167 -12.65 -25.16 -14.90
N GLN A 168 -13.42 -24.28 -15.54
CA GLN A 168 -13.33 -22.82 -15.32
C GLN A 168 -14.37 -22.41 -14.28
N MET A 169 -13.97 -21.64 -13.27
CA MET A 169 -14.89 -21.06 -12.31
C MET A 169 -15.54 -19.81 -12.94
N LYS A 170 -16.86 -19.86 -13.17
CA LYS A 170 -17.58 -18.74 -13.80
C LYS A 170 -17.88 -17.63 -12.79
N VAL A 171 -17.72 -16.39 -13.23
CA VAL A 171 -18.09 -15.17 -12.51
C VAL A 171 -19.57 -14.87 -12.74
N LYS A 172 -20.29 -14.42 -11.70
CA LYS A 172 -21.69 -13.99 -11.79
C LYS A 172 -21.82 -12.74 -12.66
N LYS A 173 -22.87 -12.67 -13.49
CA LYS A 173 -23.03 -11.60 -14.50
C LYS A 173 -22.98 -10.21 -13.87
N GLU A 174 -23.66 -10.02 -12.74
CA GLU A 174 -23.73 -8.77 -11.96
C GLU A 174 -22.44 -8.40 -11.21
N LYS A 175 -21.39 -9.22 -11.31
CA LYS A 175 -20.07 -9.00 -10.69
C LYS A 175 -18.97 -8.71 -11.69
N LEU A 176 -19.21 -8.96 -12.98
CA LEU A 176 -18.22 -8.83 -14.08
C LEU A 176 -17.56 -7.44 -14.11
N ASP A 177 -18.36 -6.39 -13.93
CA ASP A 177 -17.95 -4.98 -14.05
C ASP A 177 -17.53 -4.33 -12.73
N ILE A 178 -17.32 -5.12 -11.67
CA ILE A 178 -16.76 -4.60 -10.42
C ILE A 178 -15.23 -4.54 -10.55
N PRO A 179 -14.59 -3.37 -10.31
CA PRO A 179 -13.13 -3.27 -10.29
C PRO A 179 -12.52 -4.07 -9.15
N ILE A 180 -11.43 -4.79 -9.41
CA ILE A 180 -10.76 -5.60 -8.37
C ILE A 180 -10.14 -4.68 -7.31
N PHE A 181 -9.43 -3.64 -7.75
CA PHE A 181 -8.79 -2.65 -6.88
C PHE A 181 -9.63 -1.37 -6.81
N ARG A 182 -10.15 -1.04 -5.62
CA ARG A 182 -11.12 0.06 -5.43
C ARG A 182 -10.64 1.11 -4.42
N GLU A 183 -11.06 2.37 -4.60
CA GLU A 183 -10.64 3.49 -3.74
C GLU A 183 -11.11 3.31 -2.28
N PRO A 184 -10.32 3.76 -1.28
CA PRO A 184 -10.81 3.92 0.09
C PRO A 184 -11.78 5.11 0.17
N GLN A 185 -13.08 4.84 0.32
CA GLN A 185 -14.12 5.85 0.45
C GLN A 185 -14.44 6.16 1.92
N ARG A 186 -14.82 7.41 2.20
CA ARG A 186 -15.31 7.84 3.52
C ARG A 186 -16.83 7.95 3.51
N THR A 187 -17.49 7.08 4.26
CA THR A 187 -18.94 7.00 4.41
C THR A 187 -19.40 7.52 5.79
N ALA A 188 -20.71 7.49 6.03
CA ALA A 188 -21.33 7.71 7.33
C ALA A 188 -20.73 6.82 8.45
N GLU A 189 -20.30 5.60 8.10
CA GLU A 189 -19.78 4.56 9.01
C GLU A 189 -18.25 4.58 9.16
N GLY A 190 -17.61 5.62 8.64
CA GLY A 190 -16.16 5.75 8.52
C GLY A 190 -15.62 5.28 7.17
N TYR A 191 -14.36 4.87 7.15
CA TYR A 191 -13.72 4.40 5.92
C TYR A 191 -14.12 2.96 5.60
N ARG A 192 -14.39 2.71 4.31
CA ARG A 192 -14.53 1.37 3.71
C ARG A 192 -13.91 1.38 2.31
N THR A 193 -13.65 0.22 1.73
CA THR A 193 -13.35 0.10 0.30
C THR A 193 -14.56 0.57 -0.53
N SER A 194 -14.33 1.17 -1.69
CA SER A 194 -15.43 1.50 -2.61
C SER A 194 -16.04 0.22 -3.16
N ASP A 195 -17.34 0.26 -3.42
CA ASP A 195 -18.05 -0.86 -4.02
C ASP A 195 -17.76 -0.90 -5.54
N PHE A 196 -17.63 0.28 -6.17
CA PHE A 196 -17.47 0.46 -7.62
C PHE A 196 -16.35 1.41 -8.07
N GLN A 197 -15.86 2.37 -7.26
CA GLN A 197 -14.85 3.34 -7.73
C GLN A 197 -13.45 2.68 -7.87
N PRO A 198 -12.85 2.65 -9.08
CA PRO A 198 -11.49 2.10 -9.27
C PRO A 198 -10.42 2.84 -8.45
N LEU A 199 -9.39 2.12 -8.00
CA LEU A 199 -8.24 2.66 -7.27
C LEU A 199 -7.49 3.67 -8.13
N LYS A 200 -7.39 4.92 -7.66
CA LYS A 200 -6.80 6.02 -8.45
C LYS A 200 -5.28 5.97 -8.37
N SER A 201 -4.58 6.23 -9.47
CA SER A 201 -3.10 6.26 -9.53
C SER A 201 -2.48 7.16 -8.45
N ARG A 202 -3.09 8.33 -8.17
CA ARG A 202 -2.68 9.25 -7.08
C ARG A 202 -2.73 8.61 -5.68
N THR A 203 -3.65 7.67 -5.46
CA THR A 203 -3.80 6.95 -4.18
C THR A 203 -2.80 5.81 -4.11
N TRP A 204 -2.65 5.05 -5.19
CA TRP A 204 -1.64 4.00 -5.31
C TRP A 204 -0.21 4.52 -5.12
N SER A 205 0.18 5.59 -5.81
CA SER A 205 1.49 6.24 -5.64
C SER A 205 1.76 6.71 -4.21
N ARG A 206 0.73 7.17 -3.49
CA ARG A 206 0.83 7.55 -2.07
C ARG A 206 1.03 6.33 -1.15
N ILE A 207 0.41 5.19 -1.49
CA ILE A 207 0.56 3.92 -0.78
C ILE A 207 1.98 3.38 -1.00
N ILE A 208 2.44 3.24 -2.25
CA ILE A 208 3.80 2.78 -2.57
C ILE A 208 4.86 3.64 -1.87
N LYS A 209 4.79 4.97 -1.98
CA LYS A 209 5.75 5.88 -1.31
C LYS A 209 5.79 5.65 0.21
N ARG A 210 4.63 5.44 0.83
CA ARG A 210 4.53 5.15 2.28
C ARG A 210 5.09 3.77 2.64
N ILE A 211 4.95 2.77 1.77
CA ILE A 211 5.54 1.44 1.94
C ILE A 211 7.08 1.56 1.91
N GLY A 212 7.65 2.18 0.88
CA GLY A 212 9.10 2.38 0.77
C GLY A 212 9.70 3.11 1.98
N ILE A 213 9.09 4.23 2.41
CA ILE A 213 9.52 4.98 3.60
C ILE A 213 9.52 4.12 4.87
N ARG A 214 8.55 3.20 5.02
CA ARG A 214 8.43 2.28 6.17
C ARG A 214 9.34 1.06 6.08
N ALA A 215 9.68 0.64 4.87
CA ALA A 215 10.65 -0.43 4.60
C ALA A 215 12.11 0.09 4.57
N GLY A 216 12.37 1.24 5.22
CA GLY A 216 13.72 1.82 5.36
C GLY A 216 14.34 2.36 4.08
N GLN A 217 13.64 2.37 2.94
CA GLN A 217 14.25 2.67 1.63
C GLN A 217 14.80 4.10 1.57
N ALA A 218 16.06 4.25 1.13
CA ALA A 218 16.70 5.56 0.99
C ALA A 218 15.94 6.47 0.00
N GLN A 219 15.53 5.91 -1.14
CA GLN A 219 14.74 6.59 -2.15
C GLN A 219 13.24 6.27 -2.04
N ASN A 220 12.40 7.12 -2.64
CA ASN A 220 10.96 6.87 -2.72
C ASN A 220 10.66 5.74 -3.71
N LEU A 221 10.05 4.65 -3.24
CA LEU A 221 9.52 3.61 -4.12
C LEU A 221 8.41 4.19 -5.01
N THR A 222 8.40 3.82 -6.30
CA THR A 222 7.40 4.26 -7.29
C THR A 222 6.97 3.13 -8.21
N GLN A 223 5.87 3.32 -8.94
CA GLN A 223 5.41 2.38 -9.98
C GLN A 223 6.50 2.13 -11.06
N LYS A 224 7.25 3.17 -11.45
CA LYS A 224 8.34 3.08 -12.43
C LYS A 224 9.51 2.23 -11.90
N VAL A 225 9.82 2.29 -10.60
CA VAL A 225 10.85 1.43 -9.98
C VAL A 225 10.44 -0.05 -10.04
N LEU A 226 9.18 -0.38 -9.73
CA LEU A 226 8.67 -1.75 -9.83
C LEU A 226 8.71 -2.27 -11.28
N ARG A 227 8.25 -1.46 -12.25
CA ARG A 227 8.32 -1.80 -13.68
C ARG A 227 9.77 -2.01 -14.13
N ARG A 228 10.70 -1.14 -13.72
CA ARG A 228 12.13 -1.26 -14.03
C ARG A 228 12.71 -2.57 -13.47
N GLY A 229 12.39 -2.91 -12.22
CA GLY A 229 12.78 -4.19 -11.61
C GLY A 229 12.27 -5.40 -12.39
N ALA A 230 11.00 -5.40 -12.79
CA ALA A 230 10.40 -6.47 -13.58
C ALA A 230 11.06 -6.63 -14.97
N ILE A 231 11.27 -5.52 -15.70
CA ILE A 231 11.93 -5.55 -17.02
C ILE A 231 13.38 -6.03 -16.90
N ASN A 232 14.13 -5.58 -15.89
CA ASN A 232 15.51 -6.03 -15.70
C ASN A 232 15.59 -7.51 -15.28
N ALA A 233 14.62 -8.02 -14.52
CA ALA A 233 14.57 -9.44 -14.15
C ALA A 233 14.33 -10.40 -15.33
N ILE A 234 13.66 -9.94 -16.40
CA ILE A 234 13.44 -10.71 -17.64
C ILE A 234 14.43 -10.37 -18.75
N ASN A 235 15.16 -9.25 -18.63
CA ASN A 235 16.16 -8.85 -19.62
C ASN A 235 17.25 -9.92 -19.72
N ASN A 236 17.67 -10.25 -20.94
CA ASN A 236 18.59 -11.35 -21.26
C ASN A 236 18.12 -12.76 -20.85
N ARG A 237 16.90 -12.93 -20.32
CA ARG A 237 16.30 -14.24 -19.97
C ARG A 237 15.11 -14.60 -20.86
N ALA A 238 14.33 -13.61 -21.27
CA ALA A 238 13.27 -13.75 -22.26
C ALA A 238 13.74 -13.28 -23.64
N PRO A 239 13.21 -13.83 -24.74
CA PRO A 239 13.38 -13.25 -26.08
C PRO A 239 12.95 -11.77 -26.10
N SER A 240 13.62 -10.95 -26.90
CA SER A 240 13.32 -9.51 -27.00
C SER A 240 11.84 -9.25 -27.27
N SER A 241 11.20 -10.01 -28.18
CA SER A 241 9.76 -9.91 -28.46
C SER A 241 8.87 -10.05 -27.21
N VAL A 242 9.16 -11.02 -26.34
CA VAL A 242 8.43 -11.26 -25.08
C VAL A 242 8.71 -10.13 -24.08
N ARG A 243 9.98 -9.74 -23.92
CA ARG A 243 10.36 -8.61 -23.05
C ARG A 243 9.65 -7.32 -23.49
N ASP A 244 9.62 -7.04 -24.79
CA ASP A 244 9.09 -5.80 -25.35
C ASP A 244 7.56 -5.80 -25.32
N GLN A 245 6.90 -6.97 -25.45
CA GLN A 245 5.48 -7.17 -25.16
C GLN A 245 5.13 -6.86 -23.69
N VAL A 246 5.90 -7.39 -22.73
CA VAL A 246 5.73 -7.07 -21.29
C VAL A 246 6.03 -5.60 -21.00
N ALA A 247 7.05 -5.04 -21.65
CA ALA A 247 7.46 -3.65 -21.50
C ALA A 247 6.50 -2.66 -22.17
N ASP A 248 5.59 -3.12 -23.04
CA ASP A 248 4.66 -2.29 -23.81
C ASP A 248 5.38 -1.23 -24.66
N HIS A 249 6.41 -1.67 -25.38
CA HIS A 249 7.31 -0.81 -26.13
C HIS A 249 7.73 -1.44 -27.45
N GLU A 250 8.21 -0.58 -28.34
CA GLU A 250 9.02 -0.99 -29.49
C GLU A 250 10.47 -1.28 -29.04
N SER A 251 11.16 -2.12 -29.81
CA SER A 251 12.38 -2.84 -29.42
C SER A 251 13.57 -1.97 -28.95
N ASN A 252 13.53 -0.66 -29.20
CA ASN A 252 14.57 0.30 -28.81
C ASN A 252 14.33 1.01 -27.46
N ALA A 253 13.18 0.84 -26.80
CA ALA A 253 12.85 1.57 -25.57
C ALA A 253 13.52 1.01 -24.29
N VAL A 254 14.17 -0.15 -24.37
CA VAL A 254 14.85 -0.82 -23.24
C VAL A 254 15.86 0.10 -22.56
N LYS A 255 16.49 1.01 -23.33
CA LYS A 255 17.42 2.03 -22.82
C LYS A 255 16.85 2.87 -21.66
N TYR A 256 15.53 3.07 -21.60
CA TYR A 256 14.86 3.83 -20.52
C TYR A 256 14.64 3.01 -19.22
N TYR A 257 14.94 1.71 -19.24
CA TYR A 257 14.78 0.77 -18.12
C TYR A 257 16.09 0.14 -17.65
N LEU A 258 17.20 0.30 -18.39
CA LEU A 258 18.50 -0.12 -17.90
C LEU A 258 18.80 0.51 -16.53
N ASN A 259 19.40 -0.28 -15.64
CA ASN A 259 19.95 0.25 -14.40
C ASN A 259 21.20 1.10 -14.71
N GLU A 260 21.42 2.15 -13.92
CA GLU A 260 22.68 2.91 -13.94
C GLU A 260 23.88 2.03 -13.53
N ILE A 261 23.64 1.09 -12.62
CA ILE A 261 24.60 0.03 -12.29
C ILE A 261 24.50 -1.07 -13.35
N VAL A 262 25.60 -1.27 -14.09
CA VAL A 262 25.73 -2.30 -15.12
C VAL A 262 25.57 -3.70 -14.52
N ASP A 263 24.66 -4.50 -15.06
CA ASP A 263 24.35 -5.85 -14.57
C ASP A 263 25.35 -6.91 -15.07
N PHE A 264 26.65 -6.57 -15.11
CA PHE A 264 27.73 -7.45 -15.56
C PHE A 264 29.03 -7.14 -14.80
N ASP A 265 29.76 -8.17 -14.38
CA ASP A 265 31.04 -8.03 -13.68
C ASP A 265 32.18 -7.85 -14.68
N THR A 266 32.31 -6.61 -15.17
CA THR A 266 33.31 -6.22 -16.16
C THR A 266 34.74 -6.53 -15.71
N ALA A 267 35.05 -6.38 -14.42
CA ALA A 267 36.36 -6.69 -13.86
C ALA A 267 36.65 -8.19 -13.88
N ALA A 268 35.71 -9.04 -13.47
CA ALA A 268 35.88 -10.49 -13.56
C ALA A 268 36.05 -10.96 -15.01
N ALA A 269 35.26 -10.42 -15.93
CA ALA A 269 35.35 -10.72 -17.36
C ALA A 269 36.69 -10.31 -17.97
N PHE A 270 37.17 -9.08 -17.69
CA PHE A 270 38.47 -8.59 -18.18
C PHE A 270 39.64 -9.44 -17.67
N HIS A 271 39.62 -9.80 -16.39
CA HIS A 271 40.62 -10.69 -15.78
C HIS A 271 40.38 -12.18 -16.05
N LYS A 272 39.41 -12.55 -16.90
CA LYS A 272 39.07 -13.93 -17.28
C LYS A 272 38.87 -14.87 -16.07
N ARG A 273 38.27 -14.35 -14.99
CA ARG A 273 37.99 -15.09 -13.75
C ARG A 273 36.48 -15.20 -13.48
N PRO A 274 36.02 -16.15 -12.66
CA PRO A 274 34.63 -16.18 -12.20
C PRO A 274 34.21 -14.87 -11.53
N SER A 275 32.96 -14.45 -11.76
CA SER A 275 32.35 -13.33 -11.06
C SER A 275 32.00 -13.73 -9.62
N ASN A 276 32.07 -12.79 -8.69
CA ASN A 276 31.52 -12.97 -7.35
C ASN A 276 30.04 -12.61 -7.35
N GLU A 277 29.21 -13.52 -7.87
CA GLU A 277 27.77 -13.29 -8.04
C GLU A 277 27.05 -12.89 -6.74
N ALA A 278 27.49 -13.42 -5.59
CA ALA A 278 26.90 -13.07 -4.30
C ALA A 278 27.11 -11.57 -3.97
N VAL A 279 28.33 -11.06 -4.14
CA VAL A 279 28.65 -9.64 -3.93
C VAL A 279 28.01 -8.75 -5.00
N GLN A 280 28.04 -9.17 -6.27
CA GLN A 280 27.40 -8.42 -7.35
C GLN A 280 25.89 -8.29 -7.14
N ARG A 281 25.22 -9.37 -6.72
CA ARG A 281 23.79 -9.36 -6.39
C ARG A 281 23.47 -8.41 -5.24
N GLU A 282 24.27 -8.40 -4.18
CA GLU A 282 24.03 -7.54 -3.01
C GLU A 282 24.26 -6.06 -3.35
N LEU A 283 25.37 -5.73 -4.03
CA LEU A 283 25.67 -4.35 -4.45
C LEU A 283 24.66 -3.79 -5.47
N ARG A 284 23.99 -4.66 -6.24
CA ARG A 284 22.91 -4.29 -7.18
C ARG A 284 21.52 -4.32 -6.52
N SER A 285 21.42 -4.73 -5.25
CA SER A 285 20.14 -4.81 -4.55
C SER A 285 19.53 -3.43 -4.29
N ALA A 286 18.24 -3.28 -4.59
CA ALA A 286 17.49 -2.09 -4.23
C ALA A 286 17.44 -1.84 -2.71
N THR A 287 17.70 -2.88 -1.89
CA THR A 287 17.66 -2.81 -0.43
C THR A 287 19.02 -2.58 0.23
N LEU A 288 20.12 -2.45 -0.53
CA LEU A 288 21.48 -2.29 0.02
C LEU A 288 21.58 -1.17 1.06
N LEU A 289 20.94 -0.03 0.78
CA LEU A 289 20.90 1.16 1.64
C LEU A 289 19.58 1.28 2.44
N ALA A 290 18.87 0.17 2.68
CA ALA A 290 17.62 0.18 3.42
C ALA A 290 17.86 0.17 4.93
N ASP A 291 17.51 1.26 5.61
CA ASP A 291 17.69 1.40 7.05
C ASP A 291 16.34 1.60 7.77
N SER A 292 15.98 0.62 8.61
CA SER A 292 14.75 0.64 9.42
C SER A 292 14.70 1.76 10.47
N THR A 293 15.86 2.32 10.85
CA THR A 293 15.97 3.43 11.80
C THR A 293 15.72 4.80 11.14
N ALA A 294 15.71 4.87 9.81
CA ALA A 294 15.59 6.11 9.06
C ALA A 294 14.29 6.88 9.40
N PRO A 295 14.38 8.20 9.69
CA PRO A 295 13.27 8.95 10.28
C PRO A 295 12.03 8.98 9.39
N ILE A 296 10.90 8.59 9.97
CA ILE A 296 9.56 8.60 9.34
C ILE A 296 8.76 9.86 9.76
N GLY A 297 9.06 10.40 10.94
CA GLY A 297 8.37 11.54 11.57
C GLY A 297 9.19 12.83 11.62
N LEU A 298 8.60 13.84 12.28
CA LEU A 298 9.29 15.06 12.69
C LEU A 298 9.52 15.00 14.20
N THR A 299 10.59 15.64 14.68
CA THR A 299 10.77 15.86 16.12
C THR A 299 9.83 16.96 16.63
N ASP A 300 9.64 17.04 17.94
CA ASP A 300 8.86 18.13 18.55
C ASP A 300 9.48 19.50 18.26
N ALA A 301 10.81 19.63 18.33
CA ALA A 301 11.50 20.88 18.00
C ALA A 301 11.23 21.33 16.55
N GLN A 302 11.22 20.39 15.59
CA GLN A 302 10.87 20.68 14.19
C GLN A 302 9.40 21.06 14.03
N SER A 303 8.50 20.36 14.73
CA SER A 303 7.07 20.65 14.75
C SER A 303 6.78 22.04 15.35
N GLN A 304 7.54 22.44 16.37
CA GLN A 304 7.50 23.79 16.94
C GLN A 304 8.07 24.84 15.98
N LYS A 305 9.17 24.57 15.27
CA LYS A 305 9.74 25.48 14.26
C LYS A 305 8.72 25.77 13.15
N ILE A 306 8.08 24.73 12.60
CA ILE A 306 6.99 24.87 11.62
C ILE A 306 5.78 25.61 12.21
N ALA A 307 5.49 25.45 13.50
CA ALA A 307 4.40 26.18 14.14
C ALA A 307 4.71 27.67 14.42
N LYS A 308 5.99 28.05 14.50
CA LYS A 308 6.48 29.42 14.68
C LYS A 308 6.74 30.17 13.37
N ASP A 309 6.76 29.45 12.24
CA ASP A 309 6.95 30.00 10.90
C ASP A 309 6.07 31.25 10.64
N PRO A 310 6.63 32.36 10.10
CA PRO A 310 5.90 33.62 9.95
C PRO A 310 4.62 33.50 9.13
N GLU A 311 4.67 32.73 8.05
CA GLU A 311 3.55 32.58 7.11
C GLU A 311 2.47 31.68 7.69
N VAL A 312 2.85 30.59 8.35
CA VAL A 312 1.92 29.78 9.16
C VAL A 312 1.25 30.61 10.26
N ARG A 313 1.98 31.56 10.89
CA ARG A 313 1.40 32.48 11.89
C ARG A 313 0.44 33.49 11.25
N ARG A 314 0.77 34.05 10.08
CA ARG A 314 -0.09 34.96 9.29
C ARG A 314 -1.40 34.24 8.93
N LEU A 315 -1.31 33.09 8.27
CA LEU A 315 -2.47 32.28 7.87
C LEU A 315 -3.34 31.85 9.05
N ARG A 316 -2.75 31.52 10.21
CA ARG A 316 -3.50 31.28 11.47
C ARG A 316 -4.16 32.53 12.06
N LYS A 317 -3.59 33.72 11.86
CA LYS A 317 -4.23 34.99 12.26
C LYS A 317 -5.44 35.26 11.36
N THR A 318 -5.26 35.27 10.05
CA THR A 318 -6.35 35.40 9.05
C THR A 318 -7.45 34.36 9.27
N CYS A 319 -7.08 33.09 9.50
CA CYS A 319 -8.05 32.05 9.83
C CYS A 319 -8.85 32.32 11.10
N ARG A 320 -8.27 32.94 12.14
CA ARG A 320 -9.00 33.28 13.38
C ARG A 320 -9.91 34.49 13.16
N GLU A 321 -9.41 35.52 12.48
CA GLU A 321 -10.18 36.73 12.14
C GLU A 321 -11.42 36.39 11.31
N LEU A 322 -11.29 35.53 10.30
CA LEU A 322 -12.42 35.04 9.51
C LEU A 322 -13.41 34.22 10.36
N THR A 323 -12.95 33.41 11.32
CA THR A 323 -13.86 32.75 12.29
C THR A 323 -14.61 33.77 13.14
N SER A 324 -13.93 34.80 13.65
CA SER A 324 -14.56 35.87 14.45
C SER A 324 -15.57 36.67 13.64
N LYS A 325 -15.26 37.01 12.38
CA LYS A 325 -16.20 37.67 11.46
C LYS A 325 -17.47 36.83 11.23
N ILE A 326 -17.32 35.53 10.99
CA ILE A 326 -18.46 34.61 10.82
C ILE A 326 -19.34 34.60 12.08
N HIS A 327 -18.77 34.52 13.28
CA HIS A 327 -19.55 34.58 14.52
C HIS A 327 -20.20 35.95 14.74
N GLY A 328 -19.52 37.04 14.38
CA GLY A 328 -20.04 38.41 14.45
C GLY A 328 -21.22 38.66 13.49
N MET A 329 -21.29 37.92 12.38
CA MET A 329 -22.43 37.90 11.46
C MET A 329 -23.59 37.00 11.94
N GLY A 330 -23.60 36.59 13.22
CA GLY A 330 -24.69 35.81 13.83
C GLY A 330 -24.63 34.29 13.61
N TYR A 331 -23.69 33.78 12.81
CA TYR A 331 -23.57 32.33 12.60
C TYR A 331 -22.97 31.64 13.83
N ARG A 332 -23.80 30.87 14.56
CA ARG A 332 -23.34 30.07 15.74
C ARG A 332 -22.26 29.03 15.43
N ALA A 333 -22.06 28.68 14.15
CA ALA A 333 -21.04 27.72 13.72
C ALA A 333 -20.54 28.06 12.32
N ILE A 334 -19.24 27.81 12.06
CA ILE A 334 -18.59 28.03 10.76
C ILE A 334 -19.33 27.35 9.60
N LYS A 335 -19.98 26.20 9.85
CA LYS A 335 -20.79 25.49 8.85
C LYS A 335 -22.03 26.27 8.39
N GLY A 336 -22.59 27.14 9.24
CA GLY A 336 -23.76 27.95 8.88
C GLY A 336 -23.45 29.01 7.84
N ALA A 337 -22.17 29.43 7.72
CA ALA A 337 -21.71 30.37 6.70
C ALA A 337 -21.27 29.68 5.40
N ALA A 338 -21.48 28.37 5.22
CA ALA A 338 -21.14 27.69 3.96
C ALA A 338 -21.97 28.27 2.79
N GLY A 339 -21.33 28.52 1.65
CA GLY A 339 -21.96 29.17 0.49
C GLY A 339 -21.99 30.71 0.56
N THR A 340 -21.70 31.31 1.71
CA THR A 340 -21.49 32.77 1.82
C THR A 340 -20.06 33.15 1.48
N GLU A 341 -19.83 34.36 0.97
CA GLU A 341 -18.49 34.83 0.58
C GLU A 341 -17.47 34.71 1.74
N ILE A 342 -17.86 35.07 2.97
CA ILE A 342 -17.00 34.95 4.15
C ILE A 342 -16.67 33.49 4.50
N GLY A 343 -17.61 32.56 4.24
CA GLY A 343 -17.38 31.12 4.35
C GLY A 343 -16.45 30.57 3.27
N GLU A 344 -16.58 31.04 2.04
CA GLU A 344 -15.68 30.74 0.93
C GLU A 344 -14.25 31.23 1.22
N GLN A 345 -14.09 32.49 1.65
CA GLN A 345 -12.82 33.06 2.10
C GLN A 345 -12.21 32.22 3.25
N LYS A 346 -13.02 31.85 4.25
CA LYS A 346 -12.59 31.00 5.37
C LYS A 346 -12.15 29.61 4.92
N ARG A 347 -12.81 29.01 3.93
CA ARG A 347 -12.40 27.71 3.36
C ARG A 347 -11.08 27.82 2.62
N ARG A 348 -10.91 28.84 1.78
CA ARG A 348 -9.66 29.13 1.06
C ARG A 348 -8.48 29.31 2.03
N ALA A 349 -8.62 30.19 3.04
CA ALA A 349 -7.57 30.41 4.05
C ALA A 349 -7.23 29.14 4.86
N ASN A 350 -8.22 28.30 5.18
CA ASN A 350 -7.98 27.01 5.84
C ASN A 350 -7.22 26.02 4.91
N ALA A 351 -7.52 26.02 3.62
CA ALA A 351 -6.89 25.16 2.62
C ALA A 351 -5.44 25.59 2.38
N GLU A 352 -5.19 26.88 2.23
CA GLU A 352 -3.87 27.52 2.13
C GLU A 352 -3.00 27.19 3.35
N LEU A 353 -3.51 27.41 4.57
CA LEU A 353 -2.84 27.02 5.83
C LEU A 353 -2.52 25.52 5.88
N SER A 354 -3.43 24.66 5.40
CA SER A 354 -3.25 23.21 5.39
C SER A 354 -2.22 22.76 4.34
N SER A 355 -2.20 23.42 3.18
CA SER A 355 -1.21 23.21 2.12
C SER A 355 0.18 23.61 2.62
N MET A 356 0.33 24.83 3.15
CA MET A 356 1.60 25.33 3.68
C MET A 356 2.14 24.45 4.81
N LEU A 357 1.29 24.06 5.78
CA LEU A 357 1.67 23.13 6.83
C LEU A 357 2.08 21.75 6.30
N THR A 358 1.49 21.29 5.20
CA THR A 358 1.86 20.00 4.58
C THR A 358 3.21 20.11 3.87
N SER A 359 3.38 21.12 3.03
CA SER A 359 4.65 21.42 2.34
C SER A 359 5.82 21.58 3.31
N LEU A 360 5.69 22.39 4.37
CA LEU A 360 6.75 22.56 5.37
C LEU A 360 7.10 21.26 6.10
N ARG A 361 6.09 20.44 6.44
CA ARG A 361 6.31 19.15 7.11
C ARG A 361 7.02 18.16 6.20
N ASP A 362 6.61 18.06 4.95
CA ASP A 362 7.17 17.08 4.02
C ASP A 362 8.58 17.49 3.57
N LYS A 363 8.83 18.79 3.32
CA LYS A 363 10.21 19.32 3.13
C LYS A 363 11.11 19.06 4.34
N ALA A 364 10.58 19.06 5.57
CA ALA A 364 11.35 18.78 6.78
C ALA A 364 11.63 17.27 6.99
N LYS A 365 10.65 16.39 6.67
CA LYS A 365 10.87 14.93 6.68
C LYS A 365 11.90 14.50 5.63
N GLU A 366 11.79 15.05 4.42
CA GLU A 366 12.73 14.79 3.33
C GLU A 366 14.16 15.16 3.74
N ARG A 367 14.35 16.36 4.31
CA ARG A 367 15.64 16.78 4.88
C ARG A 367 16.14 15.90 6.01
N ASN A 368 15.27 15.34 6.85
CA ASN A 368 15.67 14.37 7.87
C ASN A 368 16.17 13.07 7.25
N ARG A 369 15.46 12.51 6.26
CA ARG A 369 15.89 11.28 5.57
C ARG A 369 17.19 11.48 4.81
N LYS A 370 17.32 12.57 4.03
CA LYS A 370 18.57 12.90 3.33
C LYS A 370 19.75 13.06 4.29
N ARG A 371 19.56 13.70 5.45
CA ARG A 371 20.61 13.82 6.49
C ARG A 371 20.97 12.47 7.13
N HIS A 372 19.98 11.59 7.32
CA HIS A 372 20.20 10.24 7.83
C HIS A 372 21.11 9.45 6.89
N PHE A 373 20.68 9.19 5.66
CA PHE A 373 21.46 8.40 4.70
C PHE A 373 22.79 9.04 4.28
N ARG A 374 23.00 10.35 4.51
CA ARG A 374 24.29 11.00 4.30
C ARG A 374 25.29 10.76 5.45
N ASN A 375 24.80 10.56 6.68
CA ASN A 375 25.63 10.63 7.88
C ASN A 375 25.70 9.32 8.67
N THR A 376 24.70 8.43 8.54
CA THR A 376 24.58 7.23 9.39
C THR A 376 25.76 6.28 9.23
N ASP A 377 26.19 5.99 8.00
CA ASP A 377 27.28 5.04 7.75
C ASP A 377 28.60 5.52 8.35
N THR A 378 28.93 6.81 8.19
CA THR A 378 30.08 7.46 8.84
C THR A 378 29.96 7.41 10.36
N ALA A 379 28.76 7.64 10.92
CA ALA A 379 28.54 7.59 12.35
C ALA A 379 28.69 6.16 12.93
N ILE A 380 28.22 5.14 12.21
CA ILE A 380 28.42 3.72 12.57
C ILE A 380 29.91 3.39 12.58
N PHE A 381 30.64 3.78 11.54
CA PHE A 381 32.08 3.51 11.42
C PHE A 381 32.89 4.20 12.52
N ASN A 382 32.64 5.48 12.78
CA ASN A 382 33.30 6.21 13.88
C ASN A 382 32.96 5.61 15.25
N GLN A 383 31.70 5.22 15.48
CA GLN A 383 31.30 4.59 16.74
C GLN A 383 32.00 3.23 16.96
N GLN A 384 32.41 2.51 15.90
CA GLN A 384 33.19 1.28 16.05
C GLN A 384 34.60 1.57 16.60
N TYR A 385 35.29 2.60 16.11
CA TYR A 385 36.57 3.03 16.69
C TYR A 385 36.44 3.45 18.17
N GLU A 386 35.40 4.22 18.51
CA GLU A 386 35.12 4.63 19.89
C GLU A 386 34.80 3.42 20.80
N LYS A 387 34.02 2.45 20.30
CA LYS A 387 33.68 1.21 21.06
C LYS A 387 34.86 0.26 21.22
N MET A 388 35.85 0.27 20.33
CA MET A 388 37.10 -0.48 20.55
C MET A 388 37.99 0.16 21.64
N ALA A 389 37.67 1.38 22.08
CA ALA A 389 38.32 2.02 23.23
C ALA A 389 37.57 1.83 24.58
N ASP A 390 36.28 1.43 24.59
CA ASP A 390 35.53 1.09 25.81
C ASP A 390 34.57 -0.11 25.57
N PRO A 391 34.89 -1.32 26.08
CA PRO A 391 34.24 -2.57 25.68
C PRO A 391 32.83 -2.81 26.28
N LYS A 392 32.20 -1.81 26.90
CA LYS A 392 30.83 -1.94 27.45
C LYS A 392 29.77 -1.78 26.35
N GLY A 393 29.60 -2.86 25.58
CA GLY A 393 28.71 -2.92 24.42
C GLY A 393 27.25 -2.57 24.74
N SER A 394 26.70 -1.59 24.01
CA SER A 394 25.26 -1.37 23.90
C SER A 394 24.62 -2.55 23.16
N GLU A 395 23.74 -3.30 23.83
CA GLU A 395 22.98 -4.37 23.21
C GLU A 395 22.16 -3.87 22.02
N CYS A 396 21.99 -4.75 21.03
CA CYS A 396 21.05 -4.53 19.94
C CYS A 396 19.64 -4.43 20.54
N GLN A 397 18.95 -3.30 20.32
CA GLN A 397 17.56 -3.15 20.77
C GLN A 397 16.71 -4.23 20.12
N SER A 398 16.36 -5.25 20.89
CA SER A 398 15.48 -6.32 20.44
C SER A 398 14.18 -5.70 19.91
N GLN A 399 13.76 -6.14 18.73
CA GLN A 399 12.54 -5.64 18.10
C GLN A 399 11.34 -6.11 18.93
N LEU A 400 10.93 -5.28 19.89
CA LEU A 400 9.76 -5.48 20.74
C LEU A 400 8.55 -5.83 19.86
N PRO A 401 7.75 -6.85 20.22
CA PRO A 401 6.64 -7.31 19.40
C PRO A 401 5.70 -6.16 19.02
N LEU A 402 5.56 -5.92 17.72
CA LEU A 402 4.65 -4.91 17.17
C LEU A 402 3.20 -5.29 17.49
N HIS A 403 2.57 -4.56 18.42
CA HIS A 403 1.17 -4.76 18.75
C HIS A 403 0.26 -4.27 17.60
N TYR A 404 -0.43 -5.20 16.95
CA TYR A 404 -1.46 -4.90 15.94
C TYR A 404 -2.86 -4.86 16.57
N GLN A 405 -3.64 -3.81 16.25
CA GLN A 405 -5.01 -3.66 16.77
C GLN A 405 -6.00 -4.66 16.16
N ILE A 406 -5.75 -5.10 14.92
CA ILE A 406 -6.58 -6.08 14.21
C ILE A 406 -5.95 -7.47 14.43
N PRO A 407 -6.65 -8.44 15.05
CA PRO A 407 -6.12 -9.78 15.30
C PRO A 407 -5.69 -10.48 14.00
N GLU A 408 -6.52 -10.41 12.95
CA GLU A 408 -6.20 -11.01 11.65
C GLU A 408 -4.86 -10.50 11.08
N ARG A 409 -4.51 -9.24 11.35
CA ARG A 409 -3.24 -8.65 10.91
C ARG A 409 -2.05 -9.19 11.71
N ALA A 410 -2.22 -9.47 13.00
CA ALA A 410 -1.19 -10.12 13.81
C ALA A 410 -0.99 -11.58 13.36
N GLU A 411 -2.08 -12.30 13.08
CA GLU A 411 -2.07 -13.64 12.50
C GLU A 411 -1.33 -13.64 11.14
N LEU A 412 -1.63 -12.68 10.25
CA LEU A 412 -0.98 -12.56 8.92
C LEU A 412 0.51 -12.29 9.04
N VAL A 413 0.93 -11.35 9.89
CA VAL A 413 2.36 -11.06 10.08
C VAL A 413 3.09 -12.27 10.65
N ARG A 414 2.46 -13.06 11.54
CA ARG A 414 3.03 -14.31 12.04
C ARG A 414 3.21 -15.34 10.91
N LEU A 415 2.16 -15.57 10.12
CA LEU A 415 2.18 -16.52 9.01
C LEU A 415 3.18 -16.13 7.91
N LEU A 416 3.30 -14.84 7.59
CA LEU A 416 4.12 -14.34 6.49
C LEU A 416 5.59 -14.12 6.89
N CYS A 417 5.86 -13.58 8.08
CA CYS A 417 7.20 -13.11 8.46
C CYS A 417 7.92 -13.99 9.49
N TYR A 418 7.20 -14.80 10.28
CA TYR A 418 7.78 -15.55 11.41
C TYR A 418 7.59 -17.07 11.34
N SER A 419 6.82 -17.59 10.39
CA SER A 419 6.64 -19.03 10.18
C SER A 419 7.68 -19.58 9.19
N ALA A 420 8.49 -20.54 9.63
CA ALA A 420 9.52 -21.20 8.82
C ALA A 420 8.95 -21.77 7.51
N ILE A 421 9.73 -21.76 6.42
CA ILE A 421 9.31 -22.32 5.12
C ILE A 421 9.11 -23.83 5.28
N THR A 422 7.91 -24.30 4.94
CA THR A 422 7.49 -25.70 5.04
C THR A 422 8.15 -26.53 3.96
N LYS A 423 8.85 -27.61 4.35
CA LYS A 423 9.52 -28.52 3.40
C LYS A 423 8.57 -29.58 2.81
N MET A 424 7.40 -29.78 3.43
CA MET A 424 6.40 -30.76 3.00
C MET A 424 5.26 -30.08 2.23
N ALA A 425 4.86 -30.69 1.10
CA ALA A 425 3.78 -30.19 0.25
C ALA A 425 2.43 -30.08 1.00
N GLU A 426 2.15 -31.04 1.88
CA GLU A 426 0.96 -31.02 2.76
C GLU A 426 0.92 -29.78 3.66
N GLU A 427 2.01 -29.50 4.37
CA GLU A 427 2.10 -28.34 5.26
C GLU A 427 2.01 -27.02 4.48
N ALA A 428 2.66 -26.95 3.31
CA ALA A 428 2.58 -25.81 2.41
C ALA A 428 1.14 -25.55 1.94
N HIS A 429 0.39 -26.60 1.59
CA HIS A 429 -1.02 -26.50 1.22
C HIS A 429 -1.90 -26.03 2.39
N HIS A 430 -1.74 -26.60 3.59
CA HIS A 430 -2.48 -26.15 4.77
C HIS A 430 -2.17 -24.69 5.15
N ARG A 431 -0.91 -24.26 5.01
CA ARG A 431 -0.49 -22.87 5.19
C ARG A 431 -1.13 -21.94 4.15
N ARG A 432 -1.21 -22.36 2.88
CA ARG A 432 -1.87 -21.61 1.80
C ARG A 432 -3.36 -21.44 2.06
N LEU A 433 -4.08 -22.49 2.46
CA LEU A 433 -5.48 -22.40 2.88
C LEU A 433 -5.68 -21.47 4.08
N ALA A 434 -4.81 -21.58 5.10
CA ALA A 434 -4.84 -20.67 6.25
C ALA A 434 -4.59 -19.21 5.83
N TYR A 435 -3.68 -18.95 4.89
CA TYR A 435 -3.42 -17.63 4.33
C TYR A 435 -4.65 -17.07 3.59
N ILE A 436 -5.26 -17.83 2.69
CA ILE A 436 -6.45 -17.43 1.92
C ILE A 436 -7.61 -17.07 2.87
N ARG A 437 -7.98 -17.98 3.77
CA ARG A 437 -9.05 -17.78 4.78
C ARG A 437 -8.82 -16.53 5.62
N LEU A 438 -7.57 -16.29 5.99
CA LEU A 438 -7.20 -15.15 6.82
C LEU A 438 -7.20 -13.84 6.04
N MET A 439 -6.78 -13.85 4.78
CA MET A 439 -6.90 -12.71 3.87
C MET A 439 -8.37 -12.35 3.64
N VAL A 440 -9.26 -13.32 3.37
CA VAL A 440 -10.71 -13.13 3.26
C VAL A 440 -11.27 -12.48 4.54
N ARG A 441 -10.99 -13.06 5.73
CA ARG A 441 -11.39 -12.50 7.03
C ARG A 441 -10.88 -11.06 7.25
N TRP A 442 -9.70 -10.72 6.72
CA TRP A 442 -9.05 -9.43 6.92
C TRP A 442 -9.66 -8.30 6.09
N GLN A 443 -10.15 -8.55 4.86
CA GLN A 443 -10.63 -7.52 3.93
C GLN A 443 -11.66 -6.55 4.54
N THR A 444 -12.54 -7.06 5.41
CA THR A 444 -13.63 -6.29 6.03
C THR A 444 -13.21 -5.54 7.29
N ARG A 445 -12.00 -5.74 7.83
CA ARG A 445 -11.56 -5.18 9.12
C ARG A 445 -11.13 -3.72 9.02
N LYS A 446 -11.45 -2.92 10.05
CA LYS A 446 -11.01 -1.51 10.16
C LYS A 446 -10.37 -1.20 11.50
N GLU A 447 -9.30 -0.40 11.48
CA GLU A 447 -8.73 0.17 12.70
C GLU A 447 -9.65 1.28 13.26
N SER A 448 -9.72 1.39 14.59
CA SER A 448 -10.52 2.44 15.23
C SER A 448 -10.03 3.86 14.89
N PRO A 449 -10.94 4.84 14.73
CA PRO A 449 -10.58 6.24 14.45
C PRO A 449 -9.64 6.84 15.51
N ARG A 450 -8.35 6.96 15.17
CA ARG A 450 -7.31 7.52 16.06
C ARG A 450 -7.55 9.03 16.28
N ARG A 451 -7.95 9.43 17.49
CA ARG A 451 -8.02 10.85 17.92
C ARG A 451 -7.00 11.13 19.02
N GLY A 452 -6.13 12.11 18.81
CA GLY A 452 -5.16 12.61 19.79
C GLY A 452 -3.84 13.01 19.15
N LYS A 453 -2.97 13.71 19.91
CA LYS A 453 -1.54 13.65 19.61
C LYS A 453 -1.10 12.19 19.75
N GLN A 454 -0.17 11.74 18.92
CA GLN A 454 0.61 10.57 19.29
C GLN A 454 1.35 10.94 20.58
N ALA A 455 0.96 10.33 21.70
CA ALA A 455 2.02 9.78 22.52
C ALA A 455 2.81 8.87 21.58
N VAL A 456 4.14 9.02 21.55
CA VAL A 456 5.02 8.00 20.98
C VAL A 456 4.50 6.66 21.49
N THR A 457 4.38 5.66 20.62
CA THR A 457 3.90 4.34 21.04
C THR A 457 4.90 3.76 22.03
N THR A 458 4.73 4.08 23.32
CA THR A 458 5.37 3.34 24.40
C THR A 458 4.92 1.91 24.18
N MET A 459 5.87 1.03 23.87
CA MET A 459 5.59 -0.35 23.49
C MET A 459 5.20 -1.13 24.74
N GLN A 460 3.96 -0.88 25.20
CA GLN A 460 3.36 -1.58 26.31
C GLN A 460 2.94 -2.96 25.82
N HIS A 461 3.49 -3.98 26.47
CA HIS A 461 2.97 -5.34 26.37
C HIS A 461 1.47 -5.33 26.71
N LEU A 462 0.65 -5.79 25.78
CA LEU A 462 -0.61 -6.43 26.12
C LEU A 462 -0.48 -7.94 25.89
N PRO A 463 -1.23 -8.78 26.63
CA PRO A 463 -1.14 -10.23 26.49
C PRO A 463 -1.46 -10.72 25.08
N THR A 464 -0.94 -11.91 24.76
CA THR A 464 -1.27 -12.66 23.55
C THR A 464 -2.79 -12.69 23.33
N PRO A 465 -3.31 -12.35 22.13
CA PRO A 465 -4.74 -12.47 21.87
C PRO A 465 -5.15 -13.95 21.95
N GLU A 466 -6.07 -14.27 22.86
CA GLU A 466 -6.75 -15.56 22.87
C GLU A 466 -7.45 -15.78 21.52
N PRO A 467 -7.52 -17.04 21.01
CA PRO A 467 -8.26 -17.34 19.80
C PRO A 467 -9.73 -16.90 19.94
N PRO A 468 -10.37 -16.43 18.85
CA PRO A 468 -11.73 -15.92 18.91
C PRO A 468 -12.73 -17.05 19.22
N ARG A 469 -13.07 -17.22 20.50
CA ARG A 469 -14.24 -18.00 20.91
C ARG A 469 -15.47 -17.44 20.20
N ALA A 470 -16.35 -18.32 19.72
CA ALA A 470 -17.65 -17.92 19.17
C ALA A 470 -18.44 -17.17 20.25
N LYS A 471 -18.43 -15.83 20.20
CA LYS A 471 -19.05 -14.99 21.22
C LYS A 471 -20.56 -15.01 21.05
N ILE A 472 -21.23 -15.83 21.85
CA ILE A 472 -22.63 -15.63 22.24
C ILE A 472 -22.72 -14.18 22.76
N ILE A 473 -23.56 -13.36 22.12
CA ILE A 473 -23.75 -11.97 22.52
C ILE A 473 -24.61 -11.99 23.79
N PRO A 474 -24.15 -11.44 24.92
CA PRO A 474 -24.95 -11.41 26.14
C PRO A 474 -26.30 -10.74 25.89
N GLU A 475 -27.39 -11.30 26.41
CA GLU A 475 -28.76 -10.79 26.20
C GLU A 475 -28.92 -9.32 26.62
N LYS A 476 -28.21 -8.89 27.67
CA LYS A 476 -28.12 -7.50 28.13
C LYS A 476 -26.74 -6.95 27.81
N CYS A 477 -26.69 -5.77 27.19
CA CYS A 477 -25.44 -5.07 26.92
C CYS A 477 -25.02 -4.21 28.12
N GLU A 478 -23.74 -3.87 28.21
CA GLU A 478 -23.24 -2.98 29.27
C GLU A 478 -23.74 -1.53 29.03
N PRO A 479 -24.39 -0.85 30.00
CA PRO A 479 -25.06 0.44 29.78
C PRO A 479 -24.18 1.60 29.28
N LEU A 480 -22.84 1.46 29.35
CA LEU A 480 -21.87 2.45 28.88
C LEU A 480 -21.10 2.01 27.62
N GLN A 481 -21.51 0.94 26.95
CA GLN A 481 -21.05 0.59 25.60
C GLN A 481 -21.74 1.45 24.54
N CYS A 482 -21.11 1.57 23.37
CA CYS A 482 -21.70 2.25 22.21
C CYS A 482 -22.44 1.21 21.35
N PRO A 483 -23.75 1.36 21.08
CA PRO A 483 -24.49 0.32 20.37
C PRO A 483 -24.00 0.15 18.94
N PHE A 484 -23.65 1.25 18.28
CA PHE A 484 -23.04 1.26 16.95
C PHE A 484 -21.69 0.53 16.93
N CYS A 485 -20.75 0.90 17.83
CA CYS A 485 -19.48 0.18 17.92
C CYS A 485 -19.71 -1.30 18.19
N LEU A 486 -20.58 -1.65 19.16
CA LEU A 486 -20.83 -3.02 19.59
C LEU A 486 -21.36 -3.89 18.43
N SER A 487 -22.20 -3.32 17.57
CA SER A 487 -22.72 -3.97 16.36
C SER A 487 -21.74 -4.07 15.18
N ASP A 488 -20.62 -3.33 15.23
CA ASP A 488 -19.70 -3.24 14.09
C ASP A 488 -18.65 -4.36 14.11
N THR A 489 -18.95 -5.46 13.42
CA THR A 489 -18.07 -6.64 13.26
C THR A 489 -16.76 -6.35 12.53
N ARG A 490 -16.62 -5.17 11.92
CA ARG A 490 -15.37 -4.72 11.27
C ARG A 490 -14.34 -4.23 12.30
N LEU A 491 -14.78 -3.87 13.51
CA LEU A 491 -13.91 -3.40 14.59
C LEU A 491 -13.31 -4.57 15.41
N PRO A 492 -12.08 -4.42 15.93
CA PRO A 492 -11.52 -5.38 16.90
C PRO A 492 -12.40 -5.52 18.15
N PRO A 493 -12.49 -6.72 18.76
CA PRO A 493 -13.34 -6.96 19.94
C PRO A 493 -13.12 -5.95 21.09
N LEU A 494 -11.87 -5.58 21.36
CA LEU A 494 -11.50 -4.62 22.41
C LEU A 494 -12.07 -3.20 22.20
N ASP A 495 -12.23 -2.77 20.95
CA ASP A 495 -12.80 -1.46 20.64
C ASP A 495 -14.33 -1.52 20.47
N ARG A 496 -14.83 -2.63 19.92
CA ARG A 496 -16.25 -2.99 19.81
C ARG A 496 -16.94 -2.98 21.17
N GLU A 497 -16.34 -3.65 22.16
CA GLU A 497 -16.89 -3.85 23.50
C GLU A 497 -16.47 -2.74 24.49
N LYS A 498 -15.83 -1.67 24.01
CA LYS A 498 -15.22 -0.61 24.83
C LYS A 498 -16.21 0.27 25.56
N ARG A 499 -16.37 0.00 26.86
CA ARG A 499 -17.09 0.82 27.85
C ARG A 499 -16.54 2.25 27.89
N LYS A 500 -17.41 3.26 27.89
CA LYS A 500 -17.02 4.66 28.13
C LYS A 500 -17.03 4.94 29.63
N SER A 501 -16.22 5.91 30.08
CA SER A 501 -16.08 6.19 31.52
C SER A 501 -17.30 6.83 32.19
N LYS A 502 -18.14 7.55 31.44
CA LYS A 502 -19.37 8.23 31.91
C LYS A 502 -20.40 8.33 30.78
N THR A 503 -21.68 8.41 31.11
CA THR A 503 -22.81 8.54 30.16
C THR A 503 -22.62 9.71 29.18
N ASN A 504 -22.21 10.89 29.65
CA ASN A 504 -21.93 12.04 28.79
C ASN A 504 -20.81 11.78 27.77
N LYS A 505 -19.85 10.89 28.07
CA LYS A 505 -18.79 10.50 27.12
C LYS A 505 -19.31 9.49 26.09
N LEU A 506 -20.28 8.65 26.43
CA LEU A 506 -21.02 7.81 25.47
C LEU A 506 -21.84 8.68 24.51
N TRP A 507 -22.65 9.61 25.02
CA TRP A 507 -23.45 10.52 24.19
C TRP A 507 -22.59 11.32 23.23
N ASN A 508 -21.55 11.99 23.75
CA ASN A 508 -20.63 12.74 22.90
C ASN A 508 -19.88 11.84 21.91
N HIS A 509 -19.63 10.57 22.21
CA HIS A 509 -19.02 9.64 21.25
C HIS A 509 -19.98 9.29 20.11
N VAL A 510 -21.23 8.94 20.41
CA VAL A 510 -22.27 8.66 19.40
C VAL A 510 -22.48 9.89 18.50
N GLU A 511 -22.67 11.08 19.08
CA GLU A 511 -22.92 12.33 18.34
C GLU A 511 -21.73 12.87 17.54
N ASN A 512 -20.50 12.45 17.85
CA ASN A 512 -19.29 12.91 17.14
C ASN A 512 -18.66 11.86 16.21
N ILE A 513 -19.01 10.59 16.35
CA ILE A 513 -18.50 9.47 15.54
C ILE A 513 -19.61 8.89 14.68
N HIS A 514 -20.71 8.47 15.31
CA HIS A 514 -21.83 7.78 14.68
C HIS A 514 -23.00 8.72 14.31
N ARG A 515 -22.73 10.03 14.16
CA ARG A 515 -23.79 11.04 13.91
C ARG A 515 -24.62 10.72 12.66
N GLN A 516 -23.96 10.29 11.60
CA GLN A 516 -24.59 9.99 10.32
C GLN A 516 -25.28 8.62 10.34
N GLU A 517 -24.74 7.65 11.09
CA GLU A 517 -25.39 6.36 11.35
C GLU A 517 -26.67 6.51 12.18
N LEU A 518 -26.64 7.41 13.18
CA LEU A 518 -27.82 7.76 13.98
C LEU A 518 -28.87 8.42 13.09
N ALA A 519 -28.52 9.49 12.36
CA ALA A 519 -29.45 10.19 11.47
C ALA A 519 -30.04 9.29 10.35
N ALA A 520 -29.36 8.21 9.97
CA ALA A 520 -29.87 7.26 8.99
C ALA A 520 -31.12 6.48 9.48
N PHE A 521 -31.40 6.43 10.78
CA PHE A 521 -32.65 5.84 11.29
C PHE A 521 -33.89 6.67 10.98
N ASP A 522 -33.77 7.97 10.70
CA ASP A 522 -34.90 8.81 10.25
C ASP A 522 -35.36 8.47 8.82
N THR A 523 -34.72 7.51 8.15
CA THR A 523 -35.18 6.94 6.88
C THR A 523 -36.15 5.78 7.03
N GLY A 524 -36.37 5.28 8.26
CA GLY A 524 -37.26 4.13 8.54
C GLY A 524 -36.80 2.78 7.97
N ASN A 525 -35.65 2.70 7.28
CA ASN A 525 -35.19 1.50 6.57
C ASN A 525 -33.97 0.81 7.22
N ARG A 526 -33.42 1.38 8.31
CA ARG A 526 -32.18 0.89 8.94
C ARG A 526 -32.49 -0.04 10.11
N ARG A 527 -32.05 -1.30 10.01
CA ARG A 527 -32.12 -2.30 11.12
C ARG A 527 -31.28 -1.90 12.32
N CYS A 528 -31.72 -2.25 13.53
CA CYS A 528 -30.90 -2.17 14.74
C CYS A 528 -29.75 -3.19 14.65
N GLY A 529 -28.50 -2.71 14.69
CA GLY A 529 -27.33 -3.58 14.51
C GLY A 529 -27.17 -4.68 15.57
N ILE A 530 -27.55 -4.41 16.84
CA ILE A 530 -27.47 -5.41 17.91
C ILE A 530 -28.54 -6.50 17.71
N CYS A 531 -29.78 -6.14 17.33
CA CYS A 531 -30.81 -7.11 16.97
C CYS A 531 -30.41 -7.95 15.75
N GLY A 532 -29.88 -7.31 14.69
CA GLY A 532 -29.40 -8.01 13.50
C GLY A 532 -28.30 -9.04 13.80
N MET A 533 -27.38 -8.73 14.71
CA MET A 533 -26.37 -9.71 15.17
C MET A 533 -26.97 -10.89 15.98
N ARG A 534 -28.19 -10.76 16.50
CA ARG A 534 -28.94 -11.82 17.19
C ARG A 534 -29.96 -12.51 16.28
N SER A 535 -29.92 -12.24 14.97
CA SER A 535 -30.93 -12.67 14.00
C SER A 535 -32.36 -12.22 14.32
N VAL A 536 -32.50 -11.14 15.09
CA VAL A 536 -33.79 -10.48 15.37
C VAL A 536 -33.97 -9.34 14.38
N ASP A 537 -35.04 -9.34 13.60
CA ASP A 537 -35.36 -8.21 12.75
C ASP A 537 -36.09 -7.13 13.56
N PHE A 538 -35.46 -5.97 13.69
CA PHE A 538 -36.08 -4.77 14.27
C PHE A 538 -35.59 -3.54 13.50
N VAL A 539 -36.55 -2.84 12.89
CA VAL A 539 -36.34 -1.63 12.11
C VAL A 539 -37.12 -0.50 12.80
N PRO A 540 -36.45 0.38 13.56
CA PRO A 540 -37.09 1.57 14.11
C PRO A 540 -37.41 2.57 13.00
N SER A 541 -38.59 3.19 13.11
CA SER A 541 -39.13 4.14 12.14
C SER A 541 -38.39 5.49 12.14
N ASN A 542 -37.70 5.82 13.23
CA ASN A 542 -37.00 7.09 13.42
C ASN A 542 -35.95 7.02 14.55
N VAL A 543 -35.14 8.08 14.69
CA VAL A 543 -34.12 8.21 15.75
C VAL A 543 -34.69 8.12 17.18
N PRO A 544 -35.78 8.80 17.56
CA PRO A 544 -36.41 8.63 18.87
C PRO A 544 -36.78 7.18 19.21
N GLU A 545 -37.37 6.44 18.26
CA GLU A 545 -37.70 5.02 18.43
C GLU A 545 -36.45 4.17 18.62
N PHE A 546 -35.40 4.37 17.82
CA PHE A 546 -34.11 3.71 18.01
C PHE A 546 -33.51 3.98 19.39
N LYS A 547 -33.52 5.24 19.86
CA LYS A 547 -33.04 5.60 21.22
C LYS A 547 -33.83 4.85 22.29
N ASN A 548 -35.17 4.85 22.21
CA ASN A 548 -36.03 4.16 23.16
C ASN A 548 -35.78 2.63 23.16
N HIS A 549 -35.70 2.03 21.98
CA HIS A 549 -35.36 0.62 21.79
C HIS A 549 -34.00 0.26 22.41
N THR A 550 -32.94 1.06 22.15
CA THR A 550 -31.62 0.79 22.77
C THR A 550 -31.64 0.88 24.29
N GLN A 551 -32.47 1.75 24.87
CA GLN A 551 -32.62 1.85 26.32
C GLN A 551 -33.43 0.67 26.91
N THR A 552 -34.53 0.29 26.28
CA THR A 552 -35.48 -0.72 26.79
C THR A 552 -35.02 -2.16 26.53
N VAL A 553 -34.55 -2.46 25.32
CA VAL A 553 -34.17 -3.82 24.88
C VAL A 553 -32.69 -4.12 25.15
N HIS A 554 -31.81 -3.12 25.06
CA HIS A 554 -30.35 -3.32 25.23
C HIS A 554 -29.77 -2.70 26.50
N GLY A 555 -30.54 -1.93 27.28
CA GLY A 555 -30.08 -1.27 28.51
C GLY A 555 -29.16 -0.07 28.29
N ILE A 556 -28.99 0.41 27.06
CA ILE A 556 -28.07 1.50 26.70
C ILE A 556 -28.85 2.80 26.52
N ARG A 557 -28.70 3.73 27.47
CA ARG A 557 -29.37 5.05 27.41
C ARG A 557 -28.57 6.06 26.58
N LEU A 558 -29.04 6.35 25.37
CA LEU A 558 -28.56 7.46 24.55
C LEU A 558 -29.08 8.82 25.07
N ARG A 559 -28.56 9.94 24.54
CA ARG A 559 -29.07 11.27 24.90
C ARG A 559 -30.50 11.38 24.39
N PRO A 560 -31.47 11.87 25.22
CA PRO A 560 -32.83 12.17 24.77
C PRO A 560 -32.87 12.91 23.43
#